data_AF-A0A0L6TCU7-F1
#
_entry.id   AF-A0A0L6TCU7-F1
#
_cell.length_a   1.000
_cell.length_b   1.000
_cell.length_c   1.000
_cell.angle_alpha   90.00
_cell.angle_beta   90.00
_cell.angle_gamma   90.00
#
_symmetry.space_group_name_H-M   'P 1'
#
loop_
_entity.id
_entity.type
_entity.pdbx_description
1 polymer ?
#
loop_
_entity_poly.entity_id
_entity_poly.type
_entity_poly.pdbx_seq_one_letter_code
_entity_poly.pdbx_strand_id
1 'polypeptide(L)' 'MALQIANPVVVSKVERLAKSTGLSKTAVVDRALDLMLTQTASDTRSVGRLSALLAQLDRIPDRPDASDPLAWDERGLPK' A
#
# COMPACT_ATOMS: atom_id res chain seq x y z
N MET A 1 12.46 26.46 -7.41
CA MET A 1 11.35 27.44 -7.30
C MET A 1 10.59 27.17 -6.01
N ALA A 2 10.06 28.21 -5.36
CA ALA A 2 9.26 28.04 -4.15
C ALA A 2 7.81 27.68 -4.52
N LEU A 3 7.27 26.61 -3.95
CA LEU A 3 5.86 26.25 -4.06
C LEU A 3 5.03 27.18 -3.16
N GLN A 4 4.11 27.94 -3.73
CA GLN A 4 3.21 28.83 -2.99
C GLN A 4 1.88 28.11 -2.72
N ILE A 5 1.55 27.93 -1.44
CA ILE A 5 0.30 27.28 -1.02
C ILE A 5 -0.71 28.38 -0.65
N ALA A 6 -1.68 28.62 -1.52
CA ALA A 6 -2.71 29.64 -1.30
C ALA A 6 -3.85 29.17 -0.39
N ASN A 7 -4.03 27.86 -0.20
CA ASN A 7 -5.14 27.32 0.59
C ASN A 7 -4.84 27.44 2.10
N PRO A 8 -5.61 28.24 2.87
CA PRO A 8 -5.35 28.48 4.28
C PRO A 8 -5.53 27.22 5.15
N VAL A 9 -6.39 26.30 4.74
CA VAL A 9 -6.59 25.03 5.46
C VAL A 9 -5.32 24.18 5.37
N VAL A 10 -4.66 24.14 4.22
CA VAL A 10 -3.42 23.39 4.02
C VAL A 10 -2.30 24.00 4.88
N VAL A 11 -2.17 25.33 4.88
CA VAL A 11 -1.22 26.04 5.74
C VAL A 11 -1.44 25.68 7.22
N SER A 12 -2.69 25.68 7.69
CA SER A 12 -3.02 25.30 9.08
C SER A 12 -2.63 23.86 9.43
N LYS A 13 -2.69 22.92 8.46
CA LYS A 13 -2.30 21.52 8.66
C LYS A 13 -0.79 21.41 8.77
N VAL A 14 -0.05 22.06 7.87
CA VAL A 14 1.42 22.10 7.89
C VAL A 14 1.93 22.73 9.18
N GLU A 15 1.32 23.83 9.64
CA GLU A 15 1.71 24.49 10.88
C GLU A 15 1.50 23.61 12.12
N ARG A 16 0.35 22.94 12.22
CA ARG A 16 0.09 22.01 13.33
C ARG A 16 1.09 20.87 13.34
N LEU A 17 1.37 20.28 12.18
CA LEU A 17 2.30 19.18 12.06
C LEU A 17 3.76 19.62 12.35
N ALA A 18 4.17 20.78 11.85
CA ALA A 18 5.47 21.41 12.17
C ALA A 18 5.63 21.65 13.67
N LYS A 19 4.61 22.21 14.33
CA LYS A 19 4.63 22.43 15.78
C LYS A 19 4.76 21.13 16.57
N SER A 20 4.06 20.07 16.15
CA SER A 20 4.11 18.77 16.84
C SER A 20 5.42 18.00 16.63
N THR A 21 6.13 18.24 15.52
CA THR A 21 7.35 17.51 15.15
C THR A 21 8.62 18.31 15.42
N GLY A 22 8.52 19.60 15.74
CA GLY A 22 9.66 20.49 15.89
C GLY A 22 10.39 20.82 14.58
N LEU A 23 9.84 20.40 13.44
CA LEU A 23 10.42 20.60 12.11
C LEU A 23 9.97 21.93 11.50
N SER A 24 10.76 22.45 10.54
CA SER A 24 10.33 23.58 9.73
C SER A 24 9.16 23.20 8.82
N LYS A 25 8.34 24.18 8.41
CA LYS A 25 7.19 23.94 7.51
C LYS A 25 7.62 23.24 6.20
N THR A 26 8.78 23.61 5.67
CA THR A 26 9.37 22.99 4.47
C THR A 26 9.79 21.55 4.72
N ALA A 27 10.50 21.28 5.82
CA ALA A 27 10.96 19.93 6.17
C ALA A 27 9.78 18.97 6.45
N VAL A 28 8.69 19.45 7.04
CA VAL A 28 7.47 18.65 7.22
C VAL A 28 6.84 18.27 5.90
N VAL A 29 6.70 19.23 4.98
CA VAL A 29 6.10 18.98 3.67
C VAL A 29 6.96 18.00 2.87
N ASP A 30 8.27 18.19 2.89
CA ASP A 30 9.24 17.31 2.23
C ASP A 30 9.13 15.87 2.74
N ARG A 31 9.22 15.68 4.06
CA ARG A 31 9.07 14.36 4.70
C ARG A 31 7.71 13.72 4.40
N ALA A 32 6.63 14.51 4.40
CA ALA A 32 5.30 13.99 4.10
C ALA A 32 5.19 13.52 2.63
N LEU A 33 5.81 14.25 1.70
CA LEU A 33 5.87 13.87 0.29
C LEU A 33 6.70 12.61 0.08
N ASP A 34 7.88 12.50 0.72
CA ASP A 34 8.73 11.31 0.65
C ASP A 34 7.99 10.05 1.13
N LEU A 35 7.27 10.17 2.25
CA LEU A 35 6.46 9.07 2.78
C LEU A 35 5.33 8.69 1.80
N MET A 36 4.68 9.65 1.16
CA MET A 36 3.59 9.40 0.22
C MET A 36 4.10 8.76 -1.08
N LEU A 37 5.25 9.21 -1.59
CA LEU A 37 5.91 8.63 -2.76
C LEU A 37 6.34 7.19 -2.48
N THR A 38 6.89 6.93 -1.30
CA THR A 38 7.31 5.59 -0.89
C THR A 38 6.12 4.64 -0.76
N GLN A 39 5.02 5.09 -0.14
CA GLN A 39 3.80 4.29 0.00
C GLN A 39 3.18 3.95 -1.37
N THR A 40 2.99 4.96 -2.23
CA THR A 40 2.43 4.77 -3.58
C THR A 40 3.28 3.79 -4.41
N ALA A 41 4.61 3.89 -4.31
CA ALA A 41 5.53 2.99 -4.99
C ALA A 41 5.56 1.57 -4.38
N SER A 42 5.28 1.43 -3.08
CA SER A 42 5.19 0.15 -2.39
C SER A 42 3.90 -0.59 -2.77
N ASP A 43 2.76 0.11 -2.77
CA ASP A 43 1.46 -0.49 -3.10
C ASP A 43 1.45 -1.06 -4.51
N THR A 44 2.00 -0.30 -5.48
CA THR A 44 2.12 -0.76 -6.87
C THR A 44 3.02 -2.00 -6.99
N ARG A 45 4.14 -2.05 -6.25
CA ARG A 45 5.06 -3.21 -6.25
C ARG A 45 4.45 -4.43 -5.55
N SER A 46 3.68 -4.23 -4.49
CA SER A 46 3.01 -5.29 -3.74
C SER A 46 1.97 -6.00 -4.60
N VAL A 47 1.12 -5.23 -5.31
CA VAL A 47 0.11 -5.78 -6.22
C VAL A 47 0.76 -6.56 -7.35
N GLY A 48 1.82 -6.02 -7.98
CA GLY A 48 2.55 -6.74 -9.03
C GLY A 48 3.17 -8.05 -8.56
N ARG A 49 3.76 -8.06 -7.35
CA ARG A 49 4.35 -9.26 -6.76
C ARG A 49 3.29 -10.32 -6.44
N LEU A 50 2.14 -9.92 -5.87
CA LEU A 50 1.05 -10.84 -5.56
C LEU A 50 0.51 -11.50 -6.84
N SER A 51 0.24 -10.71 -7.88
CA SER A 51 -0.23 -11.23 -9.17
C SER A 51 0.78 -12.19 -9.80
N ALA A 52 2.08 -11.90 -9.70
CA ALA A 52 3.13 -12.79 -10.20
C ALA A 52 3.19 -14.12 -9.43
N LEU A 53 3.01 -14.10 -8.11
CA LEU A 53 2.94 -15.31 -7.29
C LEU A 53 1.70 -16.15 -7.61
N LEU A 54 0.53 -15.52 -7.77
CA LEU A 54 -0.70 -16.22 -8.19
C LEU A 54 -0.53 -16.86 -9.56
N ALA A 55 0.03 -16.13 -10.53
CA ALA A 55 0.33 -16.66 -11.86
C ALA A 55 1.42 -17.75 -11.86
N GLN A 56 2.22 -17.87 -10.79
CA GLN A 56 3.12 -19.00 -10.60
C GLN A 56 2.37 -20.20 -10.02
N LEU A 57 1.49 -19.99 -9.04
CA LEU A 57 0.64 -21.04 -8.46
C LEU A 57 -0.27 -21.68 -9.52
N ASP A 58 -0.88 -20.88 -10.40
CA ASP A 58 -1.75 -21.37 -11.49
C ASP A 58 -1.02 -22.29 -12.50
N ARG A 59 0.32 -22.29 -12.50
CA ARG A 59 1.13 -23.17 -13.37
C ARG A 59 1.49 -24.49 -12.70
N ILE A 60 1.25 -24.65 -11.41
CA ILE A 60 1.57 -25.88 -10.69
C ILE A 60 0.57 -26.94 -11.14
N PRO A 61 1.02 -28.04 -11.78
CA PRO A 61 0.12 -29.10 -12.18
C PRO A 61 -0.44 -29.81 -10.95
N ASP A 62 -1.71 -30.22 -11.03
CA ASP A 62 -2.33 -31.05 -10.01
C ASP A 62 -1.55 -32.35 -9.86
N ARG A 63 -1.31 -32.73 -8.61
CA ARG A 63 -0.60 -33.97 -8.32
C ARG A 63 -1.59 -35.13 -8.30
N PRO A 64 -1.23 -36.29 -8.89
CA PRO A 64 -2.10 -37.46 -8.90
C PRO A 64 -2.32 -38.08 -7.51
N ASP A 65 -1.45 -37.76 -6.56
CA ASP A 65 -1.54 -38.18 -5.15
C ASP A 65 -2.12 -37.09 -4.24
N ALA A 66 -2.59 -35.97 -4.79
CA ALA A 66 -3.28 -34.95 -4.00
C ALA A 66 -4.68 -35.45 -3.63
N SER A 67 -4.92 -35.61 -2.33
CA SER A 67 -6.26 -35.76 -1.78
C SER A 67 -6.69 -34.45 -1.13
N ASP A 68 -7.89 -33.98 -1.43
CA ASP A 68 -8.50 -32.87 -0.71
C ASP A 68 -9.09 -33.38 0.62
N PRO A 69 -8.54 -32.97 1.79
CA PRO A 69 -9.03 -33.43 3.08
C PRO A 69 -10.33 -32.73 3.52
N LEU A 70 -10.76 -31.67 2.83
CA LEU A 70 -11.90 -30.86 3.22
C LEU A 70 -13.12 -31.18 2.35
N ALA A 71 -14.28 -31.30 3.00
CA ALA A 71 -15.55 -31.39 2.30
C ALA A 71 -16.04 -29.96 2.02
N TRP A 72 -16.10 -29.58 0.75
CA TRP A 72 -16.59 -28.26 0.33
C TRP A 72 -18.10 -28.29 0.09
N ASP A 73 -18.76 -27.16 0.33
CA ASP A 73 -20.14 -26.92 -0.09
C ASP A 73 -20.20 -26.43 -1.56
N GLU A 74 -21.42 -26.25 -2.07
CA GLU A 74 -21.65 -25.78 -3.45
C GLU A 74 -21.14 -24.35 -3.71
N ARG A 75 -20.78 -23.61 -2.65
CA ARG A 75 -20.24 -22.25 -2.71
C ARG A 75 -18.72 -22.24 -2.55
N GLY A 76 -18.07 -23.40 -2.42
CA GLY A 76 -16.64 -23.52 -2.21
C GLY A 76 -16.21 -23.09 -0.80
N LEU A 77 -17.09 -23.22 0.20
CA LEU A 77 -16.77 -23.05 1.60
C LEU A 77 -16.57 -24.41 2.28
N PRO A 78 -15.67 -24.53 3.28
CA PRO A 78 -15.58 -25.76 4.08
C PRO A 78 -16.91 -26.02 4.81
N LYS A 79 -17.40 -27.26 4.73
CA LYS A 79 -18.56 -27.73 5.51
C LYS A 79 -18.23 -27.93 6.99
#